data_AF-A0A2M8BAJ6-F1
#
_entry.id   AF-A0A2M8BAJ6-F1
#
_cell.length_a   1.000
_cell.length_b   1.000
_cell.length_c   1.000
_cell.angle_alpha   90.00
_cell.angle_beta   90.00
_cell.angle_gamma   90.00
#
_symmetry.space_group_name_H-M   'P 1'
#
loop_
_entity.id
_entity.type
_entity.pdbx_description
1 polymer ?
#
loop_
_entity_poly.entity_id
_entity_poly.type
_entity_poly.pdbx_seq_one_letter_code
_entity_poly.pdbx_strand_id
1 'polypeptide(L)'
;MTIPDYLGELGSITAGLKEIGGESVDITSLGALSLPSGSIVTCDALAPQEALPFELDVEPGEYPLFLGVSDLGVAFAVLKFNELPATRWRLATVPGDDPDELDDGEIIGFAVETGSACFVDLKALPHLESGADDQISVFKKAHGAIFDLGGGHRAGVFKSGVGDGIYASYWGFAKNDKPCCLLIDFALFGVEEFDDDNEELLAARGPSDPLIDNVLMRILRSDDLGDDDDDGDPVAVESATRFLKLLFDSGGLSFENDADLVALATRFAPVLLTCEQMRPDDGAEAVSEWLLEQDEVDDLFVTDDQLAIVLAQW
;
A
#
# COMPACT_ATOMS: atom_id res chain seq x y z
N MET A 1 -20.36 0.40 8.65
CA MET A 1 -18.97 -0.12 8.78
C MET A 1 -18.89 -1.61 8.47
N THR A 2 -18.16 -1.99 7.41
CA THR A 2 -18.02 -3.39 6.98
C THR A 2 -16.59 -3.85 7.25
N ILE A 3 -16.44 -4.85 8.11
CA ILE A 3 -15.16 -5.56 8.27
C ILE A 3 -14.87 -6.24 6.93
N PRO A 4 -13.67 -6.07 6.33
CA PRO A 4 -13.36 -6.71 5.06
C PRO A 4 -13.52 -8.23 5.15
N ASP A 5 -14.28 -8.81 4.22
CA ASP A 5 -14.66 -10.24 4.26
C ASP A 5 -13.44 -11.18 4.24
N TYR A 6 -12.39 -10.79 3.50
CA TYR A 6 -11.14 -11.56 3.38
C TYR A 6 -10.43 -11.76 4.73
N LEU A 7 -10.70 -10.92 5.74
CA LEU A 7 -10.14 -11.11 7.09
C LEU A 7 -10.57 -12.45 7.70
N GLY A 8 -11.70 -13.00 7.27
CA GLY A 8 -12.12 -14.37 7.63
C GLY A 8 -11.12 -15.45 7.18
N GLU A 9 -10.37 -15.22 6.11
CA GLU A 9 -9.36 -16.13 5.56
C GLU A 9 -8.03 -16.04 6.32
N LEU A 10 -7.81 -14.91 7.01
CA LEU A 10 -6.65 -14.65 7.88
C LEU A 10 -6.79 -15.23 9.29
N GLY A 11 -7.72 -16.18 9.47
CA GLY A 11 -7.93 -16.87 10.74
C GLY A 11 -6.67 -17.52 11.30
N SER A 12 -5.72 -17.98 10.47
CA SER A 12 -4.42 -18.49 10.94
C SER A 12 -3.28 -17.93 10.12
N ILE A 13 -2.41 -17.17 10.79
CA ILE A 13 -1.29 -16.46 10.15
C ILE A 13 -0.01 -17.26 10.34
N THR A 14 0.57 -17.63 9.20
CA THR A 14 1.79 -18.41 9.05
C THR A 14 2.46 -17.97 7.76
N ALA A 15 3.79 -17.99 7.73
CA ALA A 15 4.53 -17.65 6.53
C ALA A 15 4.24 -18.62 5.36
N GLY A 16 4.38 -18.11 4.14
CA GLY A 16 4.19 -18.82 2.88
C GLY A 16 3.11 -18.21 1.99
N LEU A 17 3.08 -18.68 0.75
CA LEU A 17 2.14 -18.28 -0.29
C LEU A 17 0.71 -18.74 0.04
N LYS A 18 -0.26 -17.84 -0.07
CA LYS A 18 -1.69 -18.10 0.12
C LYS A 18 -2.51 -17.33 -0.91
N GLU A 19 -3.70 -17.83 -1.21
CA GLU A 19 -4.72 -16.98 -1.82
C GLU A 19 -5.55 -16.31 -0.74
N ILE A 20 -5.72 -14.99 -0.86
CA ILE A 20 -6.49 -14.15 0.05
C ILE A 20 -7.30 -13.18 -0.80
N GLY A 21 -8.62 -13.17 -0.65
CA GLY A 21 -9.48 -12.23 -1.39
C GLY A 21 -9.38 -12.34 -2.91
N GLY A 22 -9.02 -13.52 -3.43
CA GLY A 22 -8.80 -13.76 -4.87
C GLY A 22 -7.38 -13.47 -5.38
N GLU A 23 -6.50 -12.96 -4.53
CA GLU A 23 -5.14 -12.56 -4.89
C GLU A 23 -4.10 -13.51 -4.31
N SER A 24 -2.99 -13.70 -5.03
CA SER A 24 -1.83 -14.45 -4.54
C SER A 24 -0.98 -13.57 -3.63
N VAL A 25 -0.85 -13.98 -2.36
CA VAL A 25 -0.15 -13.22 -1.31
C VAL A 25 0.94 -14.07 -0.66
N ASP A 26 2.18 -13.61 -0.72
CA ASP A 26 3.28 -14.20 0.05
C ASP A 26 3.35 -13.61 1.46
N ILE A 27 3.10 -14.44 2.46
CA ILE A 27 3.21 -14.04 3.86
C ILE A 27 4.64 -14.26 4.34
N THR A 28 5.34 -13.19 4.68
CA THR A 28 6.73 -13.24 5.16
C THR A 28 6.85 -12.74 6.60
N SER A 29 7.66 -13.42 7.41
CA SER A 29 7.98 -12.98 8.78
C SER A 29 9.08 -11.92 8.76
N LEU A 30 8.87 -10.81 9.47
CA LEU A 30 9.89 -9.78 9.70
C LEU A 30 10.71 -10.03 10.98
N GLY A 31 10.34 -11.03 11.79
CA GLY A 31 10.92 -11.28 13.10
C GLY A 31 10.00 -10.84 14.24
N ALA A 32 10.56 -10.57 15.42
CA ALA A 32 9.80 -10.28 16.62
C ALA A 32 9.90 -8.80 17.02
N LEU A 33 8.74 -8.16 17.22
CA LEU A 33 8.59 -6.80 17.73
C LEU A 33 8.52 -6.83 19.26
N SER A 34 9.27 -5.93 19.91
CA SER A 34 9.29 -5.78 21.37
C SER A 34 8.21 -4.81 21.83
N LEU A 35 7.32 -5.25 22.73
CA LEU A 35 6.24 -4.47 23.33
C LEU A 35 6.39 -4.40 24.86
N PRO A 36 7.29 -3.57 25.40
CA PRO A 36 7.54 -3.49 26.84
C PRO A 36 6.43 -2.80 27.66
N SER A 37 5.46 -2.12 27.02
CA SER A 37 4.25 -1.63 27.68
C SER A 37 3.03 -2.49 27.36
N GLY A 38 3.00 -3.09 26.16
CA GLY A 38 1.81 -3.76 25.64
C GLY A 38 0.81 -2.79 24.97
N SER A 39 1.04 -1.48 25.08
CA SER A 39 0.27 -0.44 24.37
C SER A 39 0.87 -0.23 22.99
N ILE A 40 0.09 -0.54 21.96
CA ILE A 40 0.53 -0.51 20.56
C ILE A 40 0.05 0.76 19.89
N VAL A 41 0.92 1.34 19.06
CA VAL A 41 0.66 2.51 18.21
C VAL A 41 0.91 2.09 16.75
N THR A 42 0.06 2.59 15.85
CA THR A 42 0.30 2.59 14.40
C THR A 42 0.27 4.01 13.88
N CYS A 43 1.22 4.35 13.04
CA CYS A 43 1.32 5.66 12.41
C CYS A 43 2.22 5.57 11.18
N ASP A 44 2.32 6.68 10.45
CA ASP A 44 3.43 6.89 9.54
C ASP A 44 4.77 6.75 10.28
N ALA A 45 5.71 5.98 9.72
CA ALA A 45 6.98 5.69 10.40
C ALA A 45 7.94 6.90 10.42
N LEU A 46 7.80 7.80 9.45
CA LEU A 46 8.59 9.02 9.29
C LEU A 46 7.85 10.27 9.79
N ALA A 47 6.53 10.19 10.00
CA ALA A 47 5.70 11.24 10.60
C ALA A 47 4.88 10.73 11.81
N PRO A 48 5.50 10.31 12.94
CA PRO A 48 4.80 9.76 14.10
C PRO A 48 4.03 10.77 14.96
N GLN A 49 3.83 11.98 14.44
CA GLN A 49 3.25 13.09 15.17
C GLN A 49 1.78 12.79 15.48
N GLU A 50 1.35 13.15 16.68
CA GLU A 50 -0.04 12.98 17.15
C GLU A 50 -0.54 11.52 17.22
N ALA A 51 0.32 10.53 17.00
CA ALA A 51 -0.04 9.12 17.07
C ALA A 51 -0.48 8.72 18.49
N LEU A 52 -1.67 8.14 18.58
CA LEU A 52 -2.26 7.66 19.84
C LEU A 52 -2.17 6.13 19.93
N PRO A 53 -2.01 5.57 21.14
CA PRO A 53 -2.12 4.14 21.32
C PRO A 53 -3.56 3.67 21.13
N PHE A 54 -3.72 2.45 20.63
CA PHE A 54 -5.02 1.79 20.61
C PHE A 54 -5.58 1.63 22.03
N GLU A 55 -6.90 1.61 22.15
CA GLU A 55 -7.59 1.45 23.44
C GLU A 55 -7.41 0.06 24.08
N LEU A 56 -7.03 -0.95 23.27
CA LEU A 56 -6.79 -2.30 23.73
C LEU A 56 -5.29 -2.55 23.89
N ASP A 57 -4.88 -2.83 25.12
CA ASP A 57 -3.53 -3.29 25.45
C ASP A 57 -3.39 -4.82 25.30
N VAL A 58 -2.17 -5.25 25.01
CA VAL A 58 -1.77 -6.67 25.10
C VAL A 58 -0.82 -6.89 26.28
N GLU A 59 -0.54 -8.15 26.61
CA GLU A 59 0.50 -8.46 27.59
C GLU A 59 1.87 -7.98 27.09
N PRO A 60 2.75 -7.44 27.95
CA PRO A 60 4.11 -7.10 27.55
C PRO A 60 4.89 -8.33 27.07
N GLY A 61 5.63 -8.20 25.97
CA GLY A 61 6.35 -9.33 25.39
C GLY A 61 7.02 -9.06 24.05
N GLU A 62 7.53 -10.11 23.43
CA GLU A 62 8.01 -10.08 22.05
C GLU A 62 7.04 -10.89 21.16
N TYR A 63 6.61 -10.29 20.05
CA TYR A 63 5.56 -10.84 19.21
C TYR A 63 5.99 -10.91 17.74
N PRO A 64 5.78 -12.04 17.06
CA PRO A 64 6.12 -12.15 15.65
C PRO A 64 5.26 -11.21 14.79
N LEU A 65 5.94 -10.50 13.89
CA LEU A 65 5.37 -9.61 12.89
C LEU A 65 5.49 -10.23 11.51
N PHE A 66 4.41 -10.20 10.75
CA PHE A 66 4.32 -10.69 9.38
C PHE A 66 3.86 -9.58 8.44
N LEU A 67 4.28 -9.65 7.17
CA LEU A 67 3.69 -8.91 6.07
C LEU A 67 3.04 -9.88 5.10
N GLY A 68 1.87 -9.52 4.56
CA GLY A 68 1.34 -10.12 3.34
C GLY A 68 1.71 -9.24 2.16
N VAL A 69 2.43 -9.79 1.19
CA VAL A 69 2.88 -9.07 0.00
C VAL A 69 2.24 -9.69 -1.24
N SER A 70 1.56 -8.88 -2.03
CA SER A 70 1.05 -9.24 -3.36
C SER A 70 1.86 -8.54 -4.45
N ASP A 71 1.51 -8.79 -5.71
CA ASP A 71 2.12 -8.11 -6.87
C ASP A 71 1.77 -6.60 -6.93
N LEU A 72 0.82 -6.16 -6.11
CA LEU A 72 0.44 -4.74 -5.94
C LEU A 72 1.17 -4.06 -4.78
N GLY A 73 1.86 -4.81 -3.91
CA GLY A 73 2.61 -4.28 -2.78
C GLY A 73 2.26 -4.95 -1.45
N VAL A 74 2.46 -4.23 -0.35
CA VAL A 74 2.16 -4.75 1.00
C VAL A 74 0.65 -4.66 1.23
N ALA A 75 -0.04 -5.80 1.21
CA ALA A 75 -1.48 -5.85 1.39
C ALA A 75 -1.92 -5.69 2.85
N PHE A 76 -1.13 -6.25 3.76
CA PHE A 76 -1.38 -6.13 5.19
C PHE A 76 -0.11 -6.35 6.01
N ALA A 77 -0.12 -5.85 7.24
CA ALA A 77 0.86 -6.18 8.26
C ALA A 77 0.16 -6.79 9.48
N VAL A 78 0.70 -7.86 10.05
CA VAL A 78 0.07 -8.56 11.19
C VAL A 78 1.03 -8.84 12.33
N LEU A 79 0.71 -8.28 13.49
CA LEU A 79 1.32 -8.59 14.76
C LEU A 79 0.55 -9.73 15.44
N LYS A 80 1.18 -10.89 15.60
CA LYS A 80 0.53 -12.11 16.13
C LYS A 80 0.86 -12.33 17.60
N PHE A 81 -0.17 -12.41 18.45
CA PHE A 81 -0.03 -12.53 19.91
C PHE A 81 -0.05 -13.98 20.41
N ASN A 82 -0.69 -14.88 19.68
CA ASN A 82 -0.71 -16.31 20.01
C ASN A 82 -1.09 -17.16 18.78
N GLU A 83 -1.07 -18.49 18.94
CA GLU A 83 -1.35 -19.47 17.89
C GLU A 83 -2.85 -19.80 17.71
N LEU A 84 -3.74 -19.19 18.51
CA LEU A 84 -5.17 -19.44 18.34
C LEU A 84 -5.68 -18.69 17.11
N PRO A 85 -6.57 -19.31 16.32
CA PRO A 85 -7.07 -18.65 15.14
C PRO A 85 -8.02 -17.50 15.46
N ALA A 86 -7.96 -16.42 14.68
CA ALA A 86 -8.94 -15.34 14.71
C ALA A 86 -10.28 -15.86 14.19
N THR A 87 -11.33 -15.65 14.97
CA THR A 87 -12.71 -16.09 14.67
C THR A 87 -13.71 -14.94 14.64
N ARG A 88 -13.30 -13.77 15.14
CA ARG A 88 -14.06 -12.52 15.11
C ARG A 88 -13.07 -11.37 14.95
N TRP A 89 -13.39 -10.42 14.10
CA TRP A 89 -12.62 -9.21 13.92
C TRP A 89 -13.37 -8.01 14.49
N ARG A 90 -12.64 -6.99 14.93
CA ARG A 90 -13.18 -5.69 15.32
C ARG A 90 -12.20 -4.62 14.88
N LEU A 91 -12.72 -3.46 14.47
CA LEU A 91 -11.90 -2.27 14.28
C LEU A 91 -11.08 -1.96 15.54
N ALA A 92 -9.83 -1.57 15.35
CA ALA A 92 -8.97 -1.03 16.38
C ALA A 92 -9.13 0.48 16.46
N THR A 93 -9.54 0.96 17.63
CA THR A 93 -9.82 2.37 17.92
C THR A 93 -8.76 2.96 18.84
N VAL A 94 -8.56 4.27 18.74
CA VAL A 94 -7.82 5.11 19.69
C VAL A 94 -8.80 5.96 20.52
N PRO A 95 -8.38 6.55 21.65
CA PRO A 95 -9.27 7.37 22.47
C PRO A 95 -9.86 8.55 21.69
N GLY A 96 -11.20 8.59 21.62
CA GLY A 96 -11.94 9.64 20.91
C GLY A 96 -12.62 9.17 19.64
N ASP A 97 -12.25 8.00 19.13
CA ASP A 97 -12.93 7.35 18.01
C ASP A 97 -14.33 6.88 18.41
N ASP A 98 -15.32 7.08 17.52
CA ASP A 98 -16.65 6.52 17.65
C ASP A 98 -17.05 5.77 16.36
N PRO A 99 -16.86 4.44 16.31
CA PRO A 99 -17.24 3.64 15.14
C PRO A 99 -18.73 3.64 14.82
N ASP A 100 -19.60 4.01 15.79
CA ASP A 100 -21.05 4.07 15.58
C ASP A 100 -21.47 5.35 14.82
N GLU A 101 -20.58 6.34 14.71
CA GLU A 101 -20.79 7.59 13.97
C GLU A 101 -20.32 7.52 12.51
N LEU A 102 -19.75 6.41 12.07
CA LEU A 102 -19.27 6.24 10.68
C LEU A 102 -20.41 6.05 9.68
N ASP A 103 -20.38 6.81 8.60
CA ASP A 103 -21.23 6.60 7.43
C ASP A 103 -20.76 5.37 6.61
N ASP A 104 -21.58 4.93 5.66
CA ASP A 104 -21.25 3.81 4.79
C ASP A 104 -20.04 4.14 3.90
N GLY A 105 -18.98 3.34 4.00
CA GLY A 105 -17.72 3.53 3.27
C GLY A 105 -16.66 4.32 4.04
N GLU A 106 -17.01 4.94 5.16
CA GLU A 106 -16.03 5.60 6.02
C GLU A 106 -15.24 4.59 6.86
N ILE A 107 -13.98 4.94 7.12
CA ILE A 107 -13.08 4.18 7.97
C ILE A 107 -12.48 5.09 9.05
N ILE A 108 -12.28 4.51 10.23
CA ILE A 108 -11.35 5.08 11.22
C ILE A 108 -10.01 4.40 10.99
N GLY A 109 -8.98 5.21 10.81
CA GLY A 109 -7.65 4.74 10.52
C GLY A 109 -6.59 5.76 10.91
N PHE A 110 -5.34 5.39 10.70
CA PHE A 110 -4.21 6.30 10.82
C PHE A 110 -3.81 6.80 9.43
N ALA A 111 -3.35 8.04 9.37
CA ALA A 111 -2.84 8.63 8.14
C ALA A 111 -1.40 8.17 7.88
N VAL A 112 -1.10 7.96 6.60
CA VAL A 112 0.24 7.74 6.05
C VAL A 112 0.50 8.82 5.01
N GLU A 113 1.67 9.47 5.12
CA GLU A 113 2.09 10.62 4.31
C GLU A 113 3.43 10.41 3.59
N THR A 114 4.15 9.33 3.92
CA THR A 114 5.46 9.04 3.32
C THR A 114 5.53 7.65 2.69
N GLY A 115 4.39 7.03 2.41
CA GLY A 115 4.29 5.64 1.94
C GLY A 115 4.86 4.61 2.93
N SER A 116 4.93 4.97 4.22
CA SER A 116 5.50 4.14 5.27
C SER A 116 4.56 4.02 6.46
N ALA A 117 4.42 2.82 6.99
CA ALA A 117 3.62 2.54 8.17
C ALA A 117 4.44 1.73 9.18
N CYS A 118 4.01 1.76 10.43
CA CYS A 118 4.68 0.99 11.47
C CYS A 118 3.75 0.40 12.52
N PHE A 119 4.26 -0.64 13.18
CA PHE A 119 3.86 -1.02 14.53
C PHE A 119 4.97 -0.64 15.51
N VAL A 120 4.61 0.05 16.58
CA VAL A 120 5.55 0.44 17.63
C VAL A 120 4.88 0.40 19.01
N ASP A 121 5.65 0.07 20.06
CA ASP A 121 5.19 0.20 21.44
C ASP A 121 5.16 1.68 21.84
N LEU A 122 4.18 2.09 22.66
CA LEU A 122 4.06 3.48 23.12
C LEU A 122 5.34 4.01 23.77
N LYS A 123 6.11 3.19 24.50
CA LYS A 123 7.39 3.60 25.09
C LYS A 123 8.50 3.79 24.06
N ALA A 124 8.38 3.14 22.90
CA ALA A 124 9.34 3.23 21.81
C ALA A 124 9.03 4.38 20.84
N LEU A 125 7.80 4.89 20.81
CA LEU A 125 7.37 5.96 19.90
C LEU A 125 8.29 7.20 19.88
N PRO A 126 8.78 7.75 21.03
CA PRO A 126 9.68 8.90 21.02
C PRO A 126 11.04 8.65 20.36
N HIS A 127 11.39 7.39 20.07
CA HIS A 127 12.65 7.00 19.46
C HIS A 127 12.53 6.76 17.95
N LEU A 128 11.31 6.80 17.38
CA LEU A 128 11.05 6.42 15.99
C LEU A 128 11.72 7.37 14.98
N GLU A 129 11.62 8.68 15.21
CA GLU A 129 12.20 9.72 14.34
C GLU A 129 13.73 9.59 14.19
N SER A 130 14.41 9.00 15.17
CA SER A 130 15.87 8.87 15.16
C SER A 130 16.39 7.87 14.11
N GLY A 131 15.51 7.06 13.53
CA GLY A 131 15.86 6.00 12.57
C GLY A 131 15.51 6.31 11.10
N ALA A 132 15.06 7.51 10.77
CA ALA A 132 14.50 7.85 9.46
C ALA A 132 15.39 7.49 8.26
N ASP A 133 16.69 7.86 8.31
CA ASP A 133 17.63 7.57 7.21
C ASP A 133 17.80 6.07 6.94
N ASP A 134 17.88 5.28 8.02
CA ASP A 134 18.01 3.83 7.93
C ASP A 134 16.73 3.20 7.36
N GLN A 135 15.56 3.70 7.76
CA GLN A 135 14.25 3.25 7.26
C GLN A 135 14.12 3.47 5.76
N ILE A 136 14.42 4.67 5.28
CA ILE A 136 14.41 5.02 3.85
C ILE A 136 15.34 4.09 3.05
N SER A 137 16.52 3.80 3.61
CA SER A 137 17.51 2.93 2.94
C SER A 137 17.02 1.48 2.77
N VAL A 138 16.22 0.98 3.71
CA VAL A 138 15.66 -0.38 3.68
C VAL A 138 14.58 -0.52 2.62
N PHE A 139 13.73 0.50 2.45
CA PHE A 139 12.65 0.47 1.46
C PHE A 139 13.13 0.37 0.01
N LYS A 140 14.40 0.67 -0.26
CA LYS A 140 15.05 0.41 -1.55
C LYS A 140 15.27 -1.08 -1.84
N LYS A 141 15.18 -1.95 -0.83
CA LYS A 141 15.59 -3.37 -0.91
C LYS A 141 14.58 -4.35 -0.35
N ALA A 142 13.64 -3.90 0.46
CA ALA A 142 12.67 -4.75 1.14
C ALA A 142 11.33 -4.04 1.34
N HIS A 143 10.28 -4.82 1.58
CA HIS A 143 8.94 -4.32 1.90
C HIS A 143 8.81 -3.85 3.36
N GLY A 144 9.68 -4.33 4.25
CA GLY A 144 9.71 -3.89 5.64
C GLY A 144 10.80 -4.59 6.46
N ALA A 145 11.03 -4.09 7.67
CA ALA A 145 12.00 -4.65 8.61
C ALA A 145 11.66 -4.29 10.06
N ILE A 146 12.26 -5.00 11.00
CA ILE A 146 12.32 -4.60 12.41
C ILE A 146 13.55 -3.73 12.62
N PHE A 147 13.35 -2.50 13.10
CA PHE A 147 14.40 -1.54 13.42
C PHE A 147 14.69 -1.54 14.92
N ASP A 148 15.97 -1.53 15.28
CA ASP A 148 16.43 -1.27 16.64
C ASP A 148 16.51 0.24 16.85
N LEU A 149 15.68 0.76 17.75
CA LEU A 149 15.61 2.19 18.07
C LEU A 149 16.53 2.55 19.25
N GLY A 150 17.31 1.58 19.75
CA GLY A 150 18.16 1.72 20.92
C GLY A 150 17.41 1.49 22.24
N GLY A 151 18.17 1.23 23.31
CA GLY A 151 17.61 1.06 24.66
C GLY A 151 16.70 -0.17 24.83
N GLY A 152 16.69 -1.10 23.88
CA GLY A 152 15.78 -2.26 23.86
C GLY A 152 14.43 -1.98 23.20
N HIS A 153 14.26 -0.81 22.60
CA HIS A 153 13.07 -0.43 21.83
C HIS A 153 13.22 -0.85 20.37
N ARG A 154 12.12 -1.30 19.77
CA ARG A 154 12.05 -1.69 18.36
C ARG A 154 10.78 -1.17 17.73
N ALA A 155 10.82 -0.99 16.42
CA ALA A 155 9.64 -0.75 15.59
C ALA A 155 9.64 -1.70 14.39
N GLY A 156 8.47 -2.19 14.02
CA GLY A 156 8.28 -2.84 12.73
C GLY A 156 7.83 -1.79 11.74
N VAL A 157 8.64 -1.53 10.72
CA VAL A 157 8.40 -0.48 9.73
C VAL A 157 8.33 -1.12 8.36
N PHE A 158 7.31 -0.75 7.58
CA PHE A 158 6.97 -1.38 6.30
C PHE A 158 6.34 -0.37 5.34
N LYS A 159 6.41 -0.66 4.04
CA LYS A 159 5.70 0.10 3.00
C LYS A 159 4.19 -0.06 3.20
N SER A 160 3.42 0.99 2.89
CA SER A 160 1.96 0.98 3.00
C SER A 160 1.31 0.78 1.64
N GLY A 161 0.83 -0.43 1.31
CA GLY A 161 0.03 -0.69 0.11
C GLY A 161 0.52 0.04 -1.15
N VAL A 162 -0.38 0.89 -1.68
CA VAL A 162 -0.16 1.78 -2.84
C VAL A 162 0.48 3.13 -2.50
N GLY A 163 0.71 3.45 -1.23
CA GLY A 163 1.39 4.67 -0.80
C GLY A 163 0.69 5.37 0.36
N ASP A 164 0.35 6.64 0.15
CA ASP A 164 -0.26 7.51 1.15
C ASP A 164 -1.77 7.26 1.25
N GLY A 165 -2.34 7.55 2.42
CA GLY A 165 -3.77 7.36 2.64
C GLY A 165 -4.14 7.16 4.10
N ILE A 166 -5.40 6.80 4.32
CA ILE A 166 -5.92 6.43 5.63
C ILE A 166 -6.09 4.92 5.65
N TYR A 167 -5.48 4.26 6.64
CA TYR A 167 -5.50 2.81 6.75
C TYR A 167 -6.09 2.35 8.08
N ALA A 168 -6.98 1.38 8.00
CA ALA A 168 -7.66 0.82 9.16
C ALA A 168 -6.83 -0.29 9.80
N SER A 169 -7.01 -0.46 11.11
CA SER A 169 -6.44 -1.57 11.87
C SER A 169 -7.55 -2.41 12.49
N TYR A 170 -7.32 -3.72 12.60
CA TYR A 170 -8.32 -4.68 13.10
C TYR A 170 -7.72 -5.64 14.12
N TRP A 171 -8.41 -5.78 15.26
CA TRP A 171 -8.14 -6.80 16.26
C TRP A 171 -8.80 -8.12 15.87
N GLY A 172 -8.00 -9.17 15.74
CA GLY A 172 -8.47 -10.55 15.64
C GLY A 172 -8.66 -11.16 17.03
N PHE A 173 -9.86 -11.70 17.29
CA PHE A 173 -10.21 -12.37 18.53
C PHE A 173 -10.39 -13.87 18.31
N ALA A 174 -9.74 -14.66 19.16
CA ALA A 174 -9.96 -16.10 19.22
C ALA A 174 -11.31 -16.43 19.87
N LYS A 175 -11.73 -17.70 19.75
CA LYS A 175 -13.00 -18.21 20.30
C LYS A 175 -13.18 -17.99 21.82
N ASN A 176 -12.08 -17.77 22.54
CA ASN A 176 -12.08 -17.48 23.98
C ASN A 176 -12.17 -15.96 24.29
N ASP A 177 -12.52 -15.14 23.30
CA ASP A 177 -12.60 -13.68 23.38
C ASP A 177 -11.29 -12.97 23.73
N LYS A 178 -10.15 -13.65 23.59
CA LYS A 178 -8.82 -13.02 23.74
C LYS A 178 -8.28 -12.54 22.39
N PRO A 179 -7.57 -11.39 22.35
CA PRO A 179 -6.88 -10.96 21.14
C PRO A 179 -5.82 -12.01 20.75
N CYS A 180 -5.75 -12.35 19.46
CA CYS A 180 -4.78 -13.27 18.89
C CYS A 180 -3.89 -12.61 17.83
N CYS A 181 -4.35 -11.53 17.21
CA CYS A 181 -3.55 -10.69 16.32
C CYS A 181 -4.11 -9.27 16.22
N LEU A 182 -3.27 -8.36 15.74
CA LEU A 182 -3.61 -7.02 15.29
C LEU A 182 -3.11 -6.86 13.86
N LEU A 183 -3.98 -6.44 12.95
CA LEU A 183 -3.70 -6.32 11.54
C LEU A 183 -3.86 -4.86 11.10
N ILE A 184 -2.95 -4.35 10.27
CA ILE A 184 -3.16 -3.16 9.44
C ILE A 184 -3.59 -3.64 8.07
N ASP A 185 -4.68 -3.10 7.57
CA ASP A 185 -5.21 -3.35 6.23
C ASP A 185 -4.83 -2.18 5.31
N PHE A 186 -4.09 -2.48 4.24
CA PHE A 186 -3.70 -1.50 3.25
C PHE A 186 -4.68 -1.40 2.07
N ALA A 187 -5.89 -1.94 2.22
CA ALA A 187 -7.00 -1.79 1.29
C ALA A 187 -6.68 -2.28 -0.14
N LEU A 188 -5.86 -3.33 -0.26
CA LEU A 188 -5.55 -3.95 -1.56
C LEU A 188 -6.58 -5.00 -2.00
N PHE A 189 -7.52 -5.39 -1.13
CA PHE A 189 -8.54 -6.41 -1.42
C PHE A 189 -9.95 -5.86 -1.21
N GLY A 190 -10.93 -6.40 -1.94
CA GLY A 190 -12.34 -6.09 -1.70
C GLY A 190 -12.85 -4.81 -2.35
N VAL A 191 -12.23 -4.37 -3.45
CA VAL A 191 -12.88 -3.41 -4.34
C VAL A 191 -14.01 -4.15 -5.06
N GLU A 192 -15.22 -4.13 -4.49
CA GLU A 192 -16.43 -4.52 -5.22
C GLU A 192 -16.54 -3.66 -6.49
N GLU A 193 -17.07 -4.24 -7.56
CA GLU A 193 -17.31 -3.55 -8.83
C GLU A 193 -17.89 -2.15 -8.58
N PHE A 194 -17.17 -1.10 -8.97
CA PHE A 194 -17.74 0.25 -8.95
C PHE A 194 -18.90 0.26 -9.95
N ASP A 195 -20.14 0.39 -9.46
CA ASP A 195 -21.21 0.97 -10.28
C ASP A 195 -20.79 2.42 -10.56
N ASP A 196 -20.62 2.77 -11.83
CA ASP A 196 -20.11 4.06 -12.35
C ASP A 196 -20.87 5.33 -11.88
N ASP A 197 -21.85 5.21 -10.98
CA ASP A 197 -22.81 6.27 -10.64
C ASP A 197 -22.56 6.96 -9.27
N ASN A 198 -21.51 6.63 -8.51
CA ASN A 198 -21.30 7.19 -7.16
C ASN A 198 -20.11 8.17 -7.06
N GLU A 199 -20.33 9.41 -7.51
CA GLU A 199 -19.37 10.52 -7.46
C GLU A 199 -18.89 10.90 -6.04
N GLU A 200 -19.64 10.52 -4.98
CA GLU A 200 -19.40 10.98 -3.61
C GLU A 200 -18.30 10.18 -2.88
N LEU A 201 -18.11 8.91 -3.25
CA LEU A 201 -17.06 8.02 -2.71
C LEU A 201 -15.68 8.23 -3.37
N LEU A 202 -15.67 8.76 -4.60
CA LEU A 202 -14.46 9.20 -5.31
C LEU A 202 -13.77 10.39 -4.63
N ALA A 203 -14.53 11.22 -3.92
CA ALA A 203 -14.02 12.39 -3.21
C ALA A 203 -13.34 12.08 -1.86
N ALA A 204 -13.53 10.86 -1.32
CA ALA A 204 -12.99 10.46 -0.02
C ALA A 204 -11.60 9.80 -0.09
N ARG A 205 -11.16 9.39 -1.29
CA ARG A 205 -9.76 9.02 -1.54
C ARG A 205 -8.96 10.31 -1.77
N GLY A 206 -7.80 10.44 -1.12
CA GLY A 206 -6.80 11.46 -1.51
C GLY A 206 -6.45 11.33 -3.01
N PRO A 207 -5.66 12.23 -3.60
CA PRO A 207 -5.58 12.45 -5.05
C PRO A 207 -4.91 11.26 -5.78
N SER A 208 -5.64 10.16 -5.91
CA SER A 208 -5.46 9.12 -6.90
C SER A 208 -6.63 9.28 -7.86
N ASP A 209 -6.35 9.65 -9.10
CA ASP A 209 -7.39 9.87 -10.08
C ASP A 209 -8.04 8.53 -10.46
N PRO A 210 -9.35 8.35 -10.24
CA PRO A 210 -10.06 7.11 -10.56
C PRO A 210 -9.94 6.69 -12.03
N LEU A 211 -9.59 7.61 -12.94
CA LEU A 211 -9.32 7.29 -14.34
C LEU A 211 -8.19 6.27 -14.51
N ILE A 212 -7.07 6.43 -13.80
CA ILE A 212 -5.88 5.57 -13.99
C ILE A 212 -6.07 4.20 -13.33
N ASP A 213 -6.72 4.16 -12.16
CA ASP A 213 -7.04 2.90 -11.49
C ASP A 213 -8.03 2.08 -12.31
N ASN A 214 -9.01 2.72 -12.95
CA ASN A 214 -9.92 2.06 -13.89
C ASN A 214 -9.20 1.50 -15.12
N VAL A 215 -8.17 2.18 -15.61
CA VAL A 215 -7.36 1.74 -16.76
C VAL A 215 -6.51 0.52 -16.39
N LEU A 216 -5.86 0.54 -15.23
CA LEU A 216 -5.17 -0.62 -14.66
C LEU A 216 -6.11 -1.82 -14.52
N MET A 217 -7.31 -1.60 -13.97
CA MET A 217 -8.31 -2.66 -13.82
C MET A 217 -8.80 -3.20 -15.16
N ARG A 218 -8.94 -2.37 -16.20
CA ARG A 218 -9.31 -2.84 -17.56
C ARG A 218 -8.20 -3.68 -18.20
N ILE A 219 -6.95 -3.30 -18.00
CA ILE A 219 -5.79 -4.03 -18.55
C ILE A 219 -5.56 -5.35 -17.82
N LEU A 220 -5.69 -5.37 -16.49
CA LEU A 220 -5.59 -6.59 -15.68
C LEU A 220 -6.71 -7.60 -15.97
N ARG A 221 -7.85 -7.15 -16.49
CA ARG A 221 -9.03 -7.97 -16.84
C ARG A 221 -8.98 -8.57 -18.24
N SER A 222 -7.83 -8.57 -18.94
CA SER A 222 -7.67 -8.83 -20.39
C SER A 222 -8.19 -10.19 -20.93
N ASP A 223 -9.50 -10.38 -20.89
CA ASP A 223 -10.33 -11.00 -21.92
C ASP A 223 -10.95 -9.91 -22.83
N ASP A 224 -10.69 -8.61 -22.56
CA ASP A 224 -11.35 -7.44 -23.19
C ASP A 224 -10.37 -6.48 -23.92
N LEU A 225 -9.08 -6.83 -24.01
CA LEU A 225 -8.25 -6.33 -25.12
C LEU A 225 -8.76 -7.07 -26.35
N GLY A 226 -9.17 -6.34 -27.39
CA GLY A 226 -9.86 -6.94 -28.52
C GLY A 226 -9.03 -8.07 -29.12
N ASP A 227 -9.70 -9.07 -29.72
CA ASP A 227 -9.07 -10.10 -30.57
C ASP A 227 -8.37 -9.50 -31.83
N ASP A 228 -8.11 -8.20 -31.86
CA ASP A 228 -7.39 -7.52 -32.92
C ASP A 228 -5.88 -7.64 -32.65
N ASP A 229 -5.16 -8.20 -33.62
CA ASP A 229 -3.71 -8.49 -33.59
C ASP A 229 -2.79 -7.24 -33.36
N ASP A 230 -3.33 -6.08 -32.96
CA ASP A 230 -2.67 -4.77 -32.87
C ASP A 230 -2.61 -4.19 -31.43
N ASP A 231 -3.16 -4.87 -30.42
CA ASP A 231 -3.31 -4.36 -29.04
C ASP A 231 -2.06 -4.44 -28.14
N GLY A 232 -0.91 -4.85 -28.69
CA GLY A 232 0.36 -4.94 -27.96
C GLY A 232 0.46 -6.15 -27.01
N ASP A 233 1.63 -6.35 -26.38
CA ASP A 233 1.83 -7.40 -25.38
C ASP A 233 1.14 -6.99 -24.06
N PRO A 234 0.10 -7.70 -23.58
CA PRO A 234 -0.68 -7.29 -22.41
C PRO A 234 0.18 -7.05 -21.16
N VAL A 235 1.26 -7.82 -20.99
CA VAL A 235 2.19 -7.66 -19.85
C VAL A 235 2.99 -6.36 -19.98
N ALA A 236 3.38 -6.00 -21.20
CA ALA A 236 4.09 -4.75 -21.47
C ALA A 236 3.17 -3.53 -21.31
N VAL A 237 1.90 -3.65 -21.74
CA VAL A 237 0.88 -2.61 -21.56
C VAL A 237 0.56 -2.41 -20.08
N GLU A 238 0.48 -3.49 -19.30
CA GLU A 238 0.32 -3.42 -17.85
C GLU A 238 1.51 -2.69 -17.20
N SER A 239 2.74 -3.06 -17.57
CA SER A 239 3.96 -2.39 -17.08
C SER A 239 3.95 -0.89 -17.39
N ALA A 240 3.63 -0.51 -18.63
CA ALA A 240 3.51 0.88 -19.04
C ALA A 240 2.47 1.65 -18.22
N THR A 241 1.32 1.03 -17.95
CA THR A 241 0.25 1.65 -17.17
C THR A 241 0.67 1.89 -15.73
N ARG A 242 1.31 0.90 -15.10
CA ARG A 242 1.83 1.05 -13.72
C ARG A 242 2.90 2.15 -13.65
N PHE A 243 3.75 2.29 -14.67
CA PHE A 243 4.74 3.36 -14.75
C PHE A 243 4.09 4.74 -14.87
N LEU A 244 3.10 4.90 -15.76
CA LEU A 244 2.33 6.14 -15.91
C LEU A 244 1.60 6.51 -14.63
N LYS A 245 1.00 5.53 -13.94
CA LYS A 245 0.39 5.72 -12.63
C LYS A 245 1.39 6.20 -11.60
N LEU A 246 2.57 5.59 -11.51
CA LEU A 246 3.61 6.00 -10.59
C LEU A 246 3.99 7.48 -10.78
N LEU A 247 4.15 7.92 -12.03
CA LEU A 247 4.44 9.32 -12.33
C LEU A 247 3.27 10.23 -11.92
N PHE A 248 2.05 9.84 -12.23
CA PHE A 248 0.86 10.60 -11.88
C PHE A 248 0.66 10.74 -10.37
N ASP A 249 0.70 9.63 -9.63
CA ASP A 249 0.51 9.59 -8.18
C ASP A 249 1.60 10.40 -7.45
N SER A 250 2.81 10.47 -8.03
CA SER A 250 3.90 11.31 -7.52
C SER A 250 3.75 12.81 -7.85
N GLY A 251 2.72 13.20 -8.59
CA GLY A 251 2.50 14.55 -9.11
C GLY A 251 3.47 14.96 -10.23
N GLY A 252 4.16 13.99 -10.83
CA GLY A 252 5.15 14.20 -11.90
C GLY A 252 4.54 14.28 -13.30
N LEU A 253 3.28 13.92 -13.46
CA LEU A 253 2.55 13.83 -14.73
C LEU A 253 1.07 14.19 -14.50
N SER A 254 0.46 14.96 -15.39
CA SER A 254 -0.99 15.16 -15.46
C SER A 254 -1.53 14.74 -16.83
N PHE A 255 -2.81 14.37 -16.85
CA PHE A 255 -3.52 13.96 -18.06
C PHE A 255 -4.64 14.94 -18.40
N GLU A 256 -5.00 14.99 -19.67
CA GLU A 256 -6.21 15.67 -20.13
C GLU A 256 -7.47 14.98 -19.57
N ASN A 257 -8.54 15.74 -19.35
CA ASN A 257 -9.75 15.23 -18.67
C ASN A 257 -10.46 14.09 -19.43
N ASP A 258 -10.25 13.97 -20.74
CA ASP A 258 -10.81 12.95 -21.62
C ASP A 258 -9.74 12.03 -22.25
N ALA A 259 -8.57 11.94 -21.60
CA ALA A 259 -7.46 11.11 -22.04
C ALA A 259 -7.83 9.61 -22.16
N ASP A 260 -7.53 9.01 -23.32
CA ASP A 260 -7.61 7.55 -23.50
C ASP A 260 -6.31 6.89 -22.99
N LEU A 261 -6.29 6.64 -21.69
CA LEU A 261 -5.10 6.12 -21.00
C LEU A 261 -4.76 4.67 -21.39
N VAL A 262 -5.73 3.88 -21.86
CA VAL A 262 -5.44 2.53 -22.39
C VAL A 262 -4.67 2.66 -23.69
N ALA A 263 -5.15 3.50 -24.62
CA ALA A 263 -4.44 3.75 -25.87
C ALA A 263 -3.06 4.36 -25.63
N LEU A 264 -2.94 5.30 -24.68
CA LEU A 264 -1.67 5.87 -24.25
C LEU A 264 -0.70 4.79 -23.75
N ALA A 265 -1.13 3.94 -22.81
CA ALA A 265 -0.30 2.87 -22.26
C ALA A 265 0.12 1.85 -23.32
N THR A 266 -0.77 1.49 -24.25
CA THR A 266 -0.45 0.59 -25.36
C THR A 266 0.64 1.16 -26.26
N ARG A 267 0.57 2.46 -26.59
CA ARG A 267 1.62 3.14 -27.37
C ARG A 267 2.91 3.35 -26.57
N PHE A 268 2.80 3.50 -25.25
CA PHE A 268 3.95 3.73 -24.36
C PHE A 268 4.74 2.45 -24.06
N ALA A 269 4.09 1.29 -23.98
CA ALA A 269 4.72 0.00 -23.72
C ALA A 269 6.00 -0.29 -24.52
N PRO A 270 6.03 -0.15 -25.86
CA PRO A 270 7.27 -0.37 -26.62
C PRO A 270 8.35 0.69 -26.34
N VAL A 271 7.97 1.92 -25.97
CA VAL A 271 8.91 2.99 -25.61
C VAL A 271 9.58 2.66 -24.28
N LEU A 272 8.79 2.32 -23.26
CA LEU A 272 9.28 1.96 -21.93
C LEU A 272 10.24 0.76 -22.00
N LEU A 273 9.85 -0.32 -22.69
CA LEU A 273 10.71 -1.50 -22.89
C LEU A 273 12.03 -1.18 -23.59
N THR A 274 12.03 -0.20 -24.51
CA THR A 274 13.26 0.22 -25.20
C THR A 274 14.14 1.02 -24.24
N CYS A 275 13.54 1.90 -23.42
CA CYS A 275 14.24 2.75 -22.45
C CYS A 275 14.89 1.95 -21.31
N GLU A 276 14.28 0.84 -20.87
CA GLU A 276 14.86 -0.11 -19.90
C GLU A 276 16.22 -0.68 -20.35
N GLN A 277 16.49 -0.68 -21.66
CA GLN A 277 17.76 -1.18 -22.23
C GLN A 277 18.81 -0.06 -22.40
N MET A 278 18.43 1.20 -22.15
CA MET A 278 19.30 2.36 -22.28
C MET A 278 20.02 2.69 -20.96
N ARG A 279 20.92 3.68 -20.99
CA ARG A 279 21.36 4.30 -19.74
C ARG A 279 20.19 5.12 -19.17
N PRO A 280 20.02 5.18 -17.84
CA PRO A 280 18.89 5.88 -17.24
C PRO A 280 18.70 7.32 -17.74
N ASP A 281 19.79 8.08 -17.91
CA ASP A 281 19.72 9.45 -18.42
C ASP A 281 19.20 9.50 -19.87
N ASP A 282 19.66 8.58 -20.74
CA ASP A 282 19.22 8.52 -22.14
C ASP A 282 17.77 8.03 -22.25
N GLY A 283 17.35 7.11 -21.37
CA GLY A 283 15.98 6.61 -21.29
C GLY A 283 15.02 7.66 -20.74
N ALA A 284 15.46 8.48 -19.78
CA ALA A 284 14.67 9.56 -19.23
C ALA A 284 14.36 10.63 -20.27
N GLU A 285 15.37 11.07 -21.02
CA GLU A 285 15.19 12.01 -22.14
C GLU A 285 14.19 11.44 -23.16
N ALA A 286 14.31 10.15 -23.51
CA ALA A 286 13.40 9.51 -24.46
C ALA A 286 11.94 9.41 -23.94
N VAL A 287 11.75 9.11 -22.64
CA VAL A 287 10.41 9.04 -22.04
C VAL A 287 9.79 10.43 -21.90
N SER A 288 10.55 11.44 -21.46
CA SER A 288 10.03 12.79 -21.29
C SER A 288 9.66 13.42 -22.63
N GLU A 289 10.52 13.28 -23.65
CA GLU A 289 10.22 13.72 -25.02
C GLU A 289 8.97 13.05 -25.57
N TRP A 290 8.85 11.73 -25.39
CA TRP A 290 7.71 10.99 -25.92
C TRP A 290 6.39 11.39 -25.24
N LEU A 291 6.37 11.53 -23.90
CA LEU A 291 5.17 11.88 -23.13
C LEU A 291 4.67 13.28 -23.49
N LEU A 292 5.58 14.25 -23.66
CA LEU A 292 5.24 15.62 -24.04
C LEU A 292 4.65 15.74 -25.46
N GLU A 293 4.78 14.70 -26.29
CA GLU A 293 4.19 14.64 -27.63
C GLU A 293 2.80 14.00 -27.67
N GLN A 294 2.29 13.46 -26.55
CA GLN A 294 1.01 12.78 -26.52
C GLN A 294 -0.16 13.74 -26.25
N ASP A 295 -1.24 13.59 -27.01
CA ASP A 295 -2.45 14.41 -26.84
C ASP A 295 -3.16 14.13 -25.51
N GLU A 296 -2.91 12.96 -24.89
CA GLU A 296 -3.48 12.56 -23.61
C GLU A 296 -2.75 13.18 -22.40
N VAL A 297 -1.54 13.71 -22.59
CA VAL A 297 -0.72 14.31 -21.51
C VAL A 297 -0.95 15.82 -21.48
N ASP A 298 -1.41 16.32 -20.34
CA ASP A 298 -1.64 17.76 -20.10
C ASP A 298 -0.32 18.47 -19.76
N ASP A 299 0.42 17.95 -18.78
CA ASP A 299 1.71 18.52 -18.39
C ASP A 299 2.65 17.47 -17.76
N LEU A 300 3.95 17.72 -17.87
CA LEU A 300 5.00 16.89 -17.28
C LEU A 300 5.81 17.72 -16.27
N PHE A 301 5.66 17.40 -14.98
CA PHE A 301 6.29 18.12 -13.88
C PHE A 301 7.59 17.47 -13.40
N VAL A 302 7.85 16.22 -13.79
CA VAL A 302 9.06 15.47 -13.47
C VAL A 302 10.24 15.90 -14.34
N THR A 303 11.42 16.11 -13.74
CA THR A 303 12.65 16.42 -14.50
C THR A 303 13.30 15.16 -15.07
N ASP A 304 14.13 15.29 -16.10
CA ASP A 304 14.89 14.15 -16.64
C ASP A 304 15.75 13.46 -15.58
N ASP A 305 16.35 14.21 -14.64
CA ASP A 305 17.11 13.64 -13.52
C ASP A 305 16.22 12.79 -12.59
N GLN A 306 14.99 13.25 -12.30
CA GLN A 306 14.03 12.50 -11.49
C GLN A 306 13.51 11.27 -12.24
N LEU A 307 13.22 11.43 -13.53
CA LEU A 307 12.75 10.35 -14.38
C LEU A 307 13.83 9.28 -14.60
N ALA A 308 15.10 9.66 -14.68
CA ALA A 308 16.24 8.74 -14.71
C ALA A 308 16.34 7.93 -13.42
N ILE A 309 16.05 8.53 -12.27
CA ILE A 309 15.98 7.81 -10.99
C ILE A 309 14.82 6.81 -10.98
N VAL A 310 13.65 7.20 -11.50
CA VAL A 310 12.48 6.32 -11.61
C VAL A 310 12.77 5.15 -12.54
N LEU A 311 13.28 5.40 -13.75
CA LEU A 311 13.65 4.36 -14.73
C LEU A 311 14.75 3.43 -14.23
N ALA A 312 15.71 3.92 -13.43
CA ALA A 312 16.74 3.06 -12.85
C ALA A 312 16.20 2.12 -11.75
N GLN A 313 15.02 2.41 -11.20
CA GLN A 313 14.36 1.64 -10.14
C GLN A 313 13.20 0.78 -10.64
N TRP A 314 12.69 1.10 -11.83
CA TRP A 314 11.71 0.32 -12.57
C TRP A 314 12.32 -0.99 -13.08
#